data_AF-A0A5E4VT03-F1
#
_entry.id   AF-A0A5E4VT03-F1
#
_cell.length_a   1.000
_cell.length_b   1.000
_cell.length_c   1.000
_cell.angle_alpha   90.00
_cell.angle_beta   90.00
_cell.angle_gamma   90.00
#
_symmetry.space_group_name_H-M   'P 1'
#
loop_
_entity.id
_entity.type
_entity.pdbx_description
1 polymer ?
#
loop_
_entity_poly.entity_id
_entity_poly.type
_entity_poly.pdbx_seq_one_letter_code
_entity_poly.pdbx_strand_id
1 'polypeptide(L)'
;MSLNTELVKGVLVALLASAALVHAADALRPEVSKPLLAAQNLLKAHKPREALAKAVEADAVPGQTAYEGFMIAQMQAAAAQQAGATAAAATAYTRLVESGRLPEAQQLQTIAALAGAEYQLQRYDQALQWANRYLKSRAGDAQMTTLAAQSAYLVGDCRALANAVQPGRVPEASLQLLANCYQKQGDNASYVSALERLVSYYPGKAYWPALLSRIAAKSGFARERLELDVYRLRREVGDFGTADDYMQMTQLALAGGYPGEAVRVINEGFARGALGTGDQAPRQQRLLALSKNRLSEAGKDGGAQDAKGADVFEQAFDAVLNGKPEGVSWMETNLSQVNSNRREDARLHLGIAYFLTGQKAKAIQTFKSVKGNDGTADIARLWAIRAQGA
;
A
#
# COMPACT_ATOMS: atom_id res chain seq x y z
N MET A 1 1.65 -24.16 0.17
CA MET A 1 2.30 -25.25 0.91
C MET A 1 2.37 -24.88 2.38
N SER A 2 1.69 -25.68 3.21
CA SER A 2 1.89 -25.91 4.66
C SER A 2 2.42 -24.76 5.53
N LEU A 3 1.52 -23.96 6.11
CA LEU A 3 1.76 -23.16 7.33
C LEU A 3 0.43 -23.02 8.10
N ASN A 4 -0.17 -24.13 8.54
CA ASN A 4 -1.47 -24.04 9.25
C ASN A 4 -1.76 -25.24 10.17
N THR A 5 -0.77 -25.70 10.94
CA THR A 5 -0.97 -26.92 11.76
C THR A 5 -0.53 -26.84 13.22
N GLU A 6 0.11 -25.76 13.67
CA GLU A 6 0.77 -25.76 15.00
C GLU A 6 0.29 -24.67 15.98
N LEU A 7 -0.80 -23.95 15.71
CA LEU A 7 -1.35 -22.97 16.68
C LEU A 7 -2.72 -23.32 17.29
N VAL A 8 -3.32 -24.48 16.96
CA VAL A 8 -4.68 -24.85 17.42
C VAL A 8 -4.70 -26.03 18.39
N LYS A 9 -3.53 -26.63 18.69
CA LYS A 9 -3.41 -27.68 19.70
C LYS A 9 -3.18 -27.06 21.08
N GLY A 10 -4.23 -26.50 21.68
CA GLY A 10 -4.03 -25.86 22.98
C GLY A 10 -5.25 -25.35 23.71
N VAL A 11 -6.47 -25.84 23.47
CA VAL A 11 -7.61 -25.52 24.34
C VAL A 11 -8.60 -26.69 24.34
N LEU A 12 -8.47 -27.62 25.28
CA LEU A 12 -9.64 -28.45 25.64
C LEU A 12 -9.70 -28.90 27.10
N VAL A 13 -8.79 -28.46 27.97
CA VAL A 13 -8.86 -28.78 29.40
C VAL A 13 -8.47 -27.54 30.19
N ALA A 14 -9.48 -26.77 30.62
CA ALA A 14 -9.52 -25.97 31.86
C ALA A 14 -10.45 -24.78 31.65
N LEU A 15 -11.71 -24.90 32.07
CA LEU A 15 -12.55 -23.79 32.54
C LEU A 15 -13.85 -24.34 33.13
N LEU A 16 -13.73 -24.99 34.29
CA LEU A 16 -14.83 -25.18 35.24
C LEU A 16 -14.31 -24.76 36.62
N ALA A 17 -14.09 -23.46 36.80
CA ALA A 17 -14.08 -22.81 38.11
C ALA A 17 -13.89 -21.30 37.89
N SER A 18 -14.98 -20.55 37.88
CA SER A 18 -15.14 -19.16 38.37
C SER A 18 -16.20 -18.43 37.57
N ALA A 19 -17.45 -18.45 38.06
CA ALA A 19 -18.39 -17.33 37.94
C ALA A 19 -19.66 -17.67 38.74
N ALA A 20 -19.66 -17.29 40.02
CA ALA A 20 -20.89 -17.10 40.76
C ALA A 20 -21.53 -15.79 40.29
N LEU A 21 -22.43 -15.91 39.31
CA LEU A 21 -23.59 -15.05 39.07
C LEU A 21 -24.58 -15.92 38.27
N VAL A 22 -25.10 -16.93 38.96
CA VAL A 22 -26.15 -17.81 38.42
C VAL A 22 -27.40 -16.97 38.25
N HIS A 23 -27.71 -16.60 37.01
CA HIS A 23 -29.08 -16.24 36.64
C HIS A 23 -29.92 -17.50 36.88
N ALA A 24 -30.93 -17.41 37.75
CA ALA A 24 -31.77 -18.53 38.19
C ALA A 24 -32.67 -19.16 37.08
N ALA A 25 -32.34 -18.97 35.80
CA ALA A 25 -33.08 -19.43 34.63
C ALA A 25 -32.24 -20.25 33.62
N ASP A 26 -30.95 -20.48 33.88
CA ASP A 26 -30.07 -21.22 32.96
C ASP A 26 -30.08 -22.73 33.25
N ALA A 27 -31.25 -23.38 33.13
CA ALA A 27 -31.39 -24.84 33.22
C ALA A 27 -31.73 -25.43 31.84
N LEU A 28 -31.07 -26.54 31.48
CA LEU A 28 -31.36 -27.30 30.27
C LEU A 28 -32.47 -28.33 30.56
N ARG A 29 -33.59 -28.25 29.83
CA ARG A 29 -34.64 -29.26 29.95
C ARG A 29 -34.14 -30.64 29.47
N PRO A 30 -34.62 -31.76 30.03
CA PRO A 30 -34.20 -33.11 29.62
C PRO A 30 -34.30 -33.38 28.13
N GLU A 31 -35.28 -32.79 27.45
CA GLU A 31 -35.52 -32.92 26.02
C GLU A 31 -34.38 -32.32 25.19
N VAL A 32 -33.69 -31.29 25.72
CA VAL A 32 -32.53 -30.65 25.10
C VAL A 32 -31.22 -31.24 25.61
N SER A 33 -31.09 -31.51 26.92
CA SER A 33 -29.82 -31.99 27.50
C SER A 33 -29.45 -33.41 27.05
N LYS A 34 -30.41 -34.31 26.88
CA LYS A 34 -30.16 -35.69 26.40
C LYS A 34 -29.48 -35.72 25.02
N PRO A 35 -30.02 -35.08 23.97
CA PRO A 35 -29.35 -35.05 22.66
C PRO A 35 -28.01 -34.31 22.70
N LEU A 36 -27.85 -33.25 23.51
CA LEU A 36 -26.57 -32.56 23.65
C LEU A 36 -25.49 -33.42 24.34
N LEU A 37 -25.85 -34.21 25.37
CA LEU A 37 -24.93 -35.17 25.98
C LEU A 37 -24.52 -36.27 25.00
N ALA A 38 -25.47 -36.76 24.19
CA ALA A 38 -25.17 -37.71 23.12
C ALA A 38 -24.20 -37.11 22.09
N ALA A 39 -24.43 -35.86 21.66
CA ALA A 39 -23.54 -35.13 20.77
C ALA A 39 -22.13 -34.98 21.36
N GLN A 40 -22.01 -34.62 22.64
CA GLN A 40 -20.72 -34.51 23.33
C GLN A 40 -19.95 -35.83 23.32
N ASN A 41 -20.63 -36.94 23.63
CA ASN A 41 -20.01 -38.27 23.63
C ASN A 41 -19.54 -38.68 22.23
N LEU A 42 -20.31 -38.34 21.20
CA LEU A 42 -19.94 -38.57 19.81
C LEU A 42 -18.72 -37.74 19.38
N LEU A 43 -18.59 -36.49 19.85
CA LEU A 43 -17.36 -35.70 19.62
C LEU A 43 -16.14 -36.32 20.30
N LYS A 44 -16.28 -36.76 21.56
CA LYS A 44 -15.23 -37.49 22.28
C LYS A 44 -14.83 -38.79 21.55
N ALA A 45 -15.77 -39.41 20.85
CA ALA A 45 -15.54 -40.60 20.03
C ALA A 45 -15.08 -40.28 18.59
N HIS A 46 -14.68 -39.04 18.28
CA HIS A 46 -14.26 -38.60 16.94
C HIS A 46 -15.31 -38.83 15.84
N LYS A 47 -16.59 -38.71 16.18
CA LYS A 47 -17.75 -38.85 15.26
C LYS A 47 -18.49 -37.51 15.08
N PRO A 48 -17.86 -36.49 14.47
CA PRO A 48 -18.40 -35.14 14.49
C PRO A 48 -19.66 -34.95 13.63
N ARG A 49 -19.84 -35.75 12.56
CA ARG A 49 -21.07 -35.71 11.75
C ARG A 49 -22.27 -36.27 12.51
N GLU A 50 -22.10 -37.39 13.22
CA GLU A 50 -23.14 -37.96 14.09
C GLU A 50 -23.46 -37.00 15.25
N ALA A 51 -22.44 -36.38 15.84
CA ALA A 51 -22.62 -35.37 16.89
C ALA A 51 -23.43 -34.17 16.40
N LEU A 52 -23.14 -33.67 15.19
CA LEU A 52 -23.88 -32.56 14.59
C LEU A 52 -25.35 -32.93 14.39
N ALA A 53 -25.65 -34.15 13.93
CA ALA A 53 -27.03 -34.62 13.81
C ALA A 53 -27.77 -34.63 15.15
N LYS A 54 -27.10 -35.06 16.24
CA LYS A 54 -27.67 -34.97 17.60
C LYS A 54 -27.88 -33.54 18.08
N ALA A 55 -26.99 -32.61 17.72
CA ALA A 55 -27.20 -31.20 18.01
C ALA A 55 -28.40 -30.61 17.24
N VAL A 56 -28.67 -31.09 16.02
CA VAL A 56 -29.87 -30.72 15.24
C VAL A 56 -31.15 -31.31 15.87
N GLU A 57 -31.10 -32.53 16.39
CA GLU A 57 -32.24 -33.10 17.15
C GLU A 57 -32.58 -32.23 18.37
N ALA A 58 -31.57 -31.72 19.09
CA ALA A 58 -31.78 -30.78 20.20
C ALA A 58 -32.43 -29.46 19.72
N ASP A 59 -32.02 -28.96 18.55
CA ASP A 59 -32.53 -27.73 17.93
C ASP A 59 -34.01 -27.85 17.49
N ALA A 60 -34.50 -29.07 17.27
CA ALA A 60 -35.88 -29.32 16.88
C ALA A 60 -36.88 -29.29 18.05
N VAL A 61 -36.40 -29.22 19.30
CA VAL A 61 -37.27 -29.16 20.49
C VAL A 61 -38.02 -27.82 20.51
N PRO A 62 -39.36 -27.81 20.62
CA PRO A 62 -40.13 -26.56 20.65
C PRO A 62 -39.97 -25.78 21.96
N GLY A 63 -40.20 -24.47 21.88
CA GLY A 63 -40.23 -23.58 23.05
C GLY A 63 -38.90 -23.48 23.79
N GLN A 64 -37.78 -23.48 23.05
CA GLN A 64 -36.44 -23.33 23.62
C GLN A 64 -36.27 -22.01 24.36
N THR A 65 -35.59 -22.05 25.50
CA THR A 65 -35.13 -20.83 26.17
C THR A 65 -33.91 -20.25 25.44
N ALA A 66 -33.62 -18.97 25.67
CA ALA A 66 -32.42 -18.33 25.12
C ALA A 66 -31.11 -19.02 25.55
N TYR A 67 -31.09 -19.61 26.76
CA TYR A 67 -29.95 -20.38 27.23
C TYR A 67 -29.82 -21.72 26.51
N GLU A 68 -30.93 -22.44 26.32
CA GLU A 68 -30.95 -23.69 25.56
C GLU A 68 -30.47 -23.47 24.12
N GLY A 69 -30.99 -22.44 23.43
CA GLY A 69 -30.55 -22.08 22.09
C GLY A 69 -29.06 -21.75 22.01
N PHE A 70 -28.51 -21.07 23.03
CA PHE A 70 -27.07 -20.80 23.13
C PHE A 70 -26.24 -22.09 23.29
N MET A 71 -26.65 -23.00 24.17
CA MET A 71 -25.96 -24.28 24.39
C MET A 71 -26.03 -25.20 23.16
N ILE A 72 -27.18 -25.22 22.48
CA ILE A 72 -27.36 -25.93 21.21
C ILE A 72 -26.42 -25.35 20.15
N ALA A 73 -26.40 -24.03 19.98
CA ALA A 73 -25.53 -23.37 19.01
C ALA A 73 -24.04 -23.62 19.29
N GLN A 74 -23.62 -23.69 20.56
CA GLN A 74 -22.24 -24.06 20.91
C GLN A 74 -21.90 -25.49 20.46
N MET A 75 -22.79 -26.44 20.74
CA MET A 75 -22.58 -27.84 20.32
C MET A 75 -22.58 -27.97 18.80
N GLN A 76 -23.51 -27.29 18.11
CA GLN A 76 -23.56 -27.26 16.65
C GLN A 76 -22.28 -26.68 16.07
N ALA A 77 -21.77 -25.57 16.61
CA ALA A 77 -20.53 -24.94 16.15
C ALA A 77 -19.33 -25.89 16.31
N ALA A 78 -19.18 -26.51 17.48
CA ALA A 78 -18.09 -27.45 17.76
C ALA A 78 -18.16 -28.69 16.84
N ALA A 79 -19.35 -29.28 16.71
CA ALA A 79 -19.54 -30.47 15.88
C ALA A 79 -19.38 -30.18 14.39
N ALA A 80 -19.93 -29.07 13.90
CA ALA A 80 -19.81 -28.65 12.51
C ALA A 80 -18.35 -28.34 12.13
N GLN A 81 -17.61 -27.66 13.02
CA GLN A 81 -16.20 -27.36 12.79
C GLN A 81 -15.36 -28.65 12.68
N GLN A 82 -15.54 -29.61 13.60
CA GLN A 82 -14.83 -30.88 13.54
C GLN A 82 -15.28 -31.76 12.36
N ALA A 83 -16.52 -31.61 11.89
CA ALA A 83 -17.06 -32.34 10.75
C ALA A 83 -16.61 -31.76 9.39
N GLY A 84 -15.96 -30.59 9.38
CA GLY A 84 -15.68 -29.83 8.16
C GLY A 84 -16.94 -29.26 7.49
N ALA A 85 -18.04 -29.14 8.22
CA ALA A 85 -19.33 -28.66 7.72
C ALA A 85 -19.42 -27.13 7.80
N THR A 86 -18.64 -26.43 6.96
CA THR A 86 -18.47 -24.97 7.02
C THR A 86 -19.78 -24.18 7.01
N ALA A 87 -20.77 -24.58 6.21
CA ALA A 87 -22.08 -23.92 6.17
C ALA A 87 -22.84 -24.04 7.50
N ALA A 88 -22.84 -25.21 8.12
CA ALA A 88 -23.47 -25.43 9.43
C ALA A 88 -22.71 -24.69 10.53
N ALA A 89 -21.38 -24.65 10.45
CA ALA A 89 -20.55 -23.90 11.40
C ALA A 89 -20.84 -22.39 11.32
N ALA A 90 -20.93 -21.82 10.12
CA ALA A 90 -21.30 -20.41 9.91
C ALA A 90 -22.66 -20.07 10.53
N THR A 91 -23.70 -20.89 10.27
CA THR A 91 -25.02 -20.69 10.89
C THR A 91 -24.95 -20.73 12.41
N ALA A 92 -24.22 -21.70 12.99
CA ALA A 92 -24.08 -21.82 14.43
C ALA A 92 -23.30 -20.63 15.04
N TYR A 93 -22.22 -20.18 14.39
CA TYR A 93 -21.46 -19.00 14.82
C TYR A 93 -22.31 -17.73 14.80
N THR A 94 -23.11 -17.50 13.76
CA THR A 94 -24.03 -16.35 13.70
C THR A 94 -24.97 -16.34 14.91
N ARG A 95 -25.61 -17.47 15.21
CA ARG A 95 -26.48 -17.60 16.40
C ARG A 95 -25.72 -17.32 17.70
N LEU A 96 -24.49 -17.80 17.84
CA LEU A 96 -23.66 -17.55 19.01
C LEU A 96 -23.33 -16.06 19.17
N VAL A 97 -22.95 -15.38 18.09
CA VAL A 97 -22.64 -13.93 18.13
C VAL A 97 -23.89 -13.10 18.43
N GLU A 98 -25.04 -13.49 17.88
CA GLU A 98 -26.33 -12.81 18.08
C GLU A 98 -26.95 -13.07 19.45
N SER A 99 -26.60 -14.18 20.11
CA SER A 99 -27.10 -14.51 21.45
C SER A 99 -26.74 -13.47 22.51
N GLY A 100 -25.66 -12.69 22.31
CA GLY A 100 -25.14 -11.75 23.29
C GLY A 100 -24.57 -12.38 24.57
N ARG A 101 -24.45 -13.72 24.62
CA ARG A 101 -24.02 -14.49 25.81
C ARG A 101 -22.54 -14.88 25.81
N LEU A 102 -21.82 -14.66 24.71
CA LEU A 102 -20.38 -14.94 24.65
C LEU A 102 -19.59 -13.90 25.45
N PRO A 103 -18.60 -14.31 26.26
CA PRO A 103 -17.58 -13.39 26.78
C PRO A 103 -16.89 -12.66 25.64
N GLU A 104 -16.48 -11.40 25.85
CA GLU A 104 -15.95 -10.51 24.79
C GLU A 104 -14.83 -11.16 23.96
N ALA A 105 -13.85 -11.80 24.61
CA ALA A 105 -12.75 -12.48 23.94
C ALA A 105 -13.24 -13.62 23.02
N GLN A 106 -14.20 -14.42 23.50
CA GLN A 106 -14.78 -15.53 22.74
C GLN A 106 -15.70 -15.02 21.62
N GLN A 107 -16.40 -13.90 21.85
CA GLN A 107 -17.21 -13.24 20.84
C GLN A 107 -16.34 -12.78 19.66
N LEU A 108 -15.20 -12.13 19.92
CA LEU A 108 -14.28 -11.71 18.86
C LEU A 108 -13.70 -12.90 18.09
N GLN A 109 -13.30 -13.97 18.78
CA GLN A 109 -12.84 -15.20 18.12
C GLN A 109 -13.94 -15.82 17.23
N THR A 110 -15.18 -15.83 17.72
CA THR A 110 -16.33 -16.37 16.96
C THR A 110 -16.63 -15.52 15.73
N ILE A 111 -16.56 -14.19 15.84
CA ILE A 111 -16.71 -13.28 14.69
C ILE A 111 -15.61 -13.53 13.64
N ALA A 112 -14.35 -13.72 14.06
CA ALA A 112 -13.26 -14.02 13.15
C ALA A 112 -13.46 -15.37 12.42
N ALA A 113 -13.88 -16.41 13.15
CA ALA A 113 -14.18 -17.72 12.59
C ALA A 113 -15.36 -17.65 11.59
N LEU A 114 -16.40 -16.88 11.91
CA LEU A 114 -17.54 -16.64 11.04
C LEU A 114 -17.14 -15.91 9.75
N ALA A 115 -16.35 -14.84 9.85
CA ALA A 115 -15.84 -14.13 8.66
C ALA A 115 -15.05 -15.08 7.73
N GLY A 116 -14.20 -15.93 8.30
CA GLY A 116 -13.46 -16.94 7.55
C GLY A 116 -14.36 -18.00 6.91
N ALA A 117 -15.39 -18.47 7.63
CA ALA A 117 -16.34 -19.45 7.11
C ALA A 117 -17.17 -18.90 5.95
N GLU A 118 -17.68 -17.67 6.07
CA GLU A 118 -18.43 -17.03 4.96
C GLU A 118 -17.53 -16.80 3.73
N TYR A 119 -16.26 -16.47 3.94
CA TYR A 119 -15.30 -16.35 2.85
C TYR A 119 -15.09 -17.69 2.11
N GLN A 120 -14.91 -18.78 2.85
CA GLN A 120 -14.78 -20.13 2.28
C GLN A 120 -16.01 -20.57 1.49
N LEU A 121 -17.20 -20.13 1.94
CA LEU A 121 -18.48 -20.37 1.27
C LEU A 121 -18.72 -19.42 0.09
N GLN A 122 -17.75 -18.58 -0.27
CA GLN A 122 -17.83 -17.55 -1.33
C GLN A 122 -18.93 -16.51 -1.09
N ARG A 123 -19.37 -16.34 0.15
CA ARG A 123 -20.36 -15.35 0.57
C ARG A 123 -19.64 -14.07 0.97
N TYR A 124 -18.99 -13.44 0.00
CA TYR A 124 -18.03 -12.36 0.23
C TYR A 124 -18.64 -11.12 0.90
N ASP A 125 -19.91 -10.79 0.62
CA ASP A 125 -20.60 -9.69 1.32
C ASP A 125 -20.70 -9.94 2.83
N GLN A 126 -21.01 -11.17 3.23
CA GLN A 126 -21.13 -11.56 4.64
C GLN A 126 -19.75 -11.64 5.28
N ALA A 127 -18.77 -12.21 4.57
CA ALA A 127 -17.38 -12.23 5.02
C ALA A 127 -16.85 -10.81 5.30
N LEU A 128 -17.12 -9.86 4.40
CA LEU A 128 -16.77 -8.45 4.55
C LEU A 128 -17.49 -7.81 5.76
N GLN A 129 -18.79 -8.06 5.91
CA GLN A 129 -19.57 -7.55 7.04
C GLN A 129 -18.98 -8.00 8.38
N TRP A 130 -18.70 -9.30 8.53
CA TRP A 130 -18.15 -9.87 9.75
C TRP A 130 -16.70 -9.45 10.00
N ALA A 131 -15.86 -9.39 8.97
CA ALA A 131 -14.49 -8.89 9.08
C ALA A 131 -14.45 -7.42 9.53
N ASN A 132 -15.31 -6.57 8.96
CA ASN A 132 -15.43 -5.18 9.39
C ASN A 132 -15.93 -5.06 10.84
N ARG A 133 -16.85 -5.94 11.27
CA ARG A 133 -17.28 -6.00 12.67
C ARG A 133 -16.11 -6.35 13.60
N TYR A 134 -15.27 -7.30 13.22
CA TYR A 134 -14.06 -7.65 13.99
C TYR A 134 -13.07 -6.48 14.07
N LEU A 135 -12.79 -5.84 12.94
CA LEU A 135 -11.80 -4.75 12.84
C LEU A 135 -12.21 -3.49 13.64
N LYS A 136 -13.49 -3.30 13.96
CA LYS A 136 -13.94 -2.23 14.88
C LYS A 136 -13.37 -2.38 16.29
N SER A 137 -13.15 -3.62 16.75
CA SER A 137 -12.60 -3.91 18.08
C SER A 137 -11.10 -4.20 18.05
N ARG A 138 -10.57 -4.64 16.91
CA ARG A 138 -9.15 -4.99 16.70
C ARG A 138 -8.63 -4.33 15.43
N ALA A 139 -8.59 -2.99 15.45
CA ALA A 139 -8.08 -2.21 14.33
C ALA A 139 -6.62 -2.60 14.04
N GLY A 140 -6.30 -2.81 12.76
CA GLY A 140 -4.95 -3.16 12.33
C GLY A 140 -4.58 -4.65 12.41
N ASP A 141 -5.51 -5.55 12.73
CA ASP A 141 -5.28 -6.99 12.57
C ASP A 141 -5.02 -7.31 11.08
N ALA A 142 -3.81 -7.79 10.77
CA ALA A 142 -3.37 -7.96 9.38
C ALA A 142 -4.17 -9.05 8.64
N GLN A 143 -4.57 -10.12 9.33
CA GLN A 143 -5.31 -11.22 8.72
C GLN A 143 -6.73 -10.79 8.36
N MET A 144 -7.45 -10.16 9.28
CA MET A 144 -8.80 -9.67 9.02
C MET A 144 -8.82 -8.49 8.06
N THR A 145 -7.80 -7.62 8.08
CA THR A 145 -7.63 -6.57 7.06
C THR A 145 -7.49 -7.19 5.67
N THR A 146 -6.70 -8.26 5.54
CA THR A 146 -6.52 -8.98 4.28
C THR A 146 -7.82 -9.65 3.82
N LEU A 147 -8.54 -10.31 4.72
CA LEU A 147 -9.82 -10.97 4.39
C LEU A 147 -10.91 -9.96 3.99
N ALA A 148 -11.01 -8.83 4.71
CA ALA A 148 -11.92 -7.75 4.34
C ALA A 148 -11.57 -7.16 2.97
N ALA A 149 -10.27 -6.90 2.71
CA ALA A 149 -9.81 -6.39 1.43
C ALA A 149 -10.10 -7.36 0.27
N GLN A 150 -9.79 -8.65 0.43
CA GLN A 150 -10.10 -9.65 -0.59
C GLN A 150 -11.60 -9.76 -0.86
N SER A 151 -12.41 -9.79 0.20
CA SER A 151 -13.87 -9.88 0.08
C SER A 151 -14.44 -8.67 -0.66
N ALA A 152 -14.03 -7.45 -0.28
CA ALA A 152 -14.45 -6.20 -0.93
C ALA A 152 -14.04 -6.16 -2.41
N TYR A 153 -12.83 -6.61 -2.74
CA TYR A 153 -12.36 -6.70 -4.12
C TYR A 153 -13.20 -7.68 -4.96
N LEU A 154 -13.53 -8.84 -4.40
CA LEU A 154 -14.29 -9.89 -5.09
C LEU A 154 -15.74 -9.47 -5.40
N VAL A 155 -16.34 -8.64 -4.56
CA VAL A 155 -17.68 -8.04 -4.82
C VAL A 155 -17.62 -6.73 -5.60
N GLY A 156 -16.41 -6.25 -5.94
CA GLY A 156 -16.20 -5.01 -6.71
C GLY A 156 -16.43 -3.72 -5.92
N ASP A 157 -16.53 -3.76 -4.59
CA ASP A 157 -16.73 -2.59 -3.75
C ASP A 157 -15.37 -1.94 -3.39
N CYS A 158 -14.86 -1.11 -4.30
CA CYS A 158 -13.60 -0.39 -4.06
C CYS A 158 -13.66 0.58 -2.87
N ARG A 159 -14.85 1.07 -2.50
CA ARG A 159 -15.02 1.94 -1.33
C ARG A 159 -14.87 1.16 -0.04
N ALA A 160 -15.48 -0.02 0.06
CA ALA A 160 -15.27 -0.91 1.20
C ALA A 160 -13.81 -1.38 1.28
N LEU A 161 -13.17 -1.65 0.13
CA LEU A 161 -11.76 -1.99 0.07
C LEU A 161 -10.88 -0.84 0.60
N ALA A 162 -11.14 0.39 0.18
CA ALA A 162 -10.46 1.58 0.68
C ALA A 162 -10.63 1.75 2.20
N ASN A 163 -11.83 1.45 2.72
CA ASN A 163 -12.11 1.48 4.15
C ASN A 163 -11.40 0.38 4.94
N ALA A 164 -11.20 -0.79 4.34
CA ALA A 164 -10.44 -1.89 4.96
C ALA A 164 -8.94 -1.56 5.02
N VAL A 165 -8.41 -0.87 4.01
CA VAL A 165 -6.99 -0.50 3.91
C VAL A 165 -6.76 0.94 4.38
N GLN A 166 -6.97 1.24 5.66
CA GLN A 166 -6.67 2.56 6.23
C GLN A 166 -5.15 2.77 6.45
N PRO A 167 -4.63 4.01 6.48
CA PRO A 167 -3.21 4.29 6.72
C PRO A 167 -2.63 3.56 7.96
N GLY A 168 -1.46 2.92 7.82
CA GLY A 168 -0.83 2.11 8.88
C GLY A 168 -0.02 0.94 8.32
N ARG A 169 0.30 -0.07 9.14
CA ARG A 169 0.94 -1.33 8.68
C ARG A 169 -0.06 -2.22 7.91
N VAL A 170 -0.58 -1.72 6.79
CA VAL A 170 -1.50 -2.44 5.91
C VAL A 170 -0.71 -3.37 5.01
N PRO A 171 -1.06 -4.66 4.90
CA PRO A 171 -0.42 -5.58 3.96
C PRO A 171 -0.37 -5.03 2.52
N GLU A 172 0.81 -5.13 1.88
CA GLU A 172 1.05 -4.69 0.50
C GLU A 172 0.01 -5.25 -0.48
N ALA A 173 -0.32 -6.55 -0.35
CA ALA A 173 -1.32 -7.22 -1.18
C ALA A 173 -2.69 -6.52 -1.15
N SER A 174 -3.11 -6.00 0.01
CA SER A 174 -4.39 -5.29 0.13
C SER A 174 -4.37 -3.95 -0.59
N LEU A 175 -3.24 -3.24 -0.59
CA LEU A 175 -3.05 -2.01 -1.35
C LEU A 175 -2.97 -2.26 -2.86
N GLN A 176 -2.34 -3.36 -3.28
CA GLN A 176 -2.35 -3.81 -4.68
C GLN A 176 -3.78 -4.12 -5.15
N LEU A 177 -4.57 -4.81 -4.33
CA LEU A 177 -5.99 -5.04 -4.62
C LEU A 177 -6.75 -3.71 -4.75
N LEU A 178 -6.50 -2.75 -3.87
CA LEU A 178 -7.13 -1.41 -3.96
C LEU A 178 -6.79 -0.71 -5.26
N ALA A 179 -5.51 -0.69 -5.64
CA ALA A 179 -5.07 -0.13 -6.91
C ALA A 179 -5.76 -0.83 -8.09
N ASN A 180 -5.74 -2.17 -8.14
CA ASN A 180 -6.40 -2.93 -9.20
C ASN A 180 -7.92 -2.66 -9.27
N CYS A 181 -8.57 -2.45 -8.11
CA CYS A 181 -9.99 -2.12 -8.03
C CYS A 181 -10.29 -0.79 -8.72
N TYR A 182 -9.56 0.28 -8.35
CA TYR A 182 -9.72 1.59 -8.98
C TYR A 182 -9.37 1.58 -10.47
N GLN A 183 -8.34 0.82 -10.85
CA GLN A 183 -7.97 0.65 -12.25
C GLN A 183 -9.11 0.04 -13.07
N LYS A 184 -9.78 -1.00 -12.55
CA LYS A 184 -10.93 -1.64 -13.20
C LYS A 184 -12.14 -0.70 -13.32
N GLN A 185 -12.32 0.19 -12.36
CA GLN A 185 -13.39 1.21 -12.40
C GLN A 185 -13.06 2.41 -13.29
N GLY A 186 -11.83 2.51 -13.82
CA GLY A 186 -11.38 3.69 -14.56
C GLY A 186 -11.14 4.93 -13.68
N ASP A 187 -11.13 4.78 -12.35
CA ASP A 187 -10.84 5.86 -11.41
C ASP A 187 -9.33 6.07 -11.31
N ASN A 188 -8.80 6.84 -12.26
CA ASN A 188 -7.38 7.14 -12.34
C ASN A 188 -6.86 7.94 -11.13
N ALA A 189 -7.68 8.81 -10.53
CA ALA A 189 -7.25 9.62 -9.40
C ALA A 189 -7.04 8.75 -8.15
N SER A 190 -8.00 7.88 -7.85
CA SER A 190 -7.90 6.95 -6.73
C SER A 190 -6.85 5.86 -6.97
N TYR A 191 -6.66 5.43 -8.22
CA TYR A 191 -5.56 4.54 -8.61
C TYR A 191 -4.19 5.14 -8.28
N VAL A 192 -3.96 6.39 -8.69
CA VAL A 192 -2.70 7.10 -8.38
C VAL A 192 -2.52 7.25 -6.87
N SER A 193 -3.57 7.58 -6.12
CA SER A 193 -3.50 7.64 -4.66
C SER A 193 -3.12 6.29 -4.03
N ALA A 194 -3.67 5.17 -4.53
CA ALA A 194 -3.30 3.84 -4.06
C ALA A 194 -1.83 3.50 -4.38
N LEU A 195 -1.34 3.86 -5.56
CA LEU A 195 0.07 3.71 -5.93
C LEU A 195 1.01 4.59 -5.09
N GLU A 196 0.64 5.84 -4.79
CA GLU A 196 1.40 6.73 -3.90
C GLU A 196 1.56 6.13 -2.51
N ARG A 197 0.50 5.48 -1.99
CA ARG A 197 0.56 4.74 -0.72
C ARG A 197 1.46 3.50 -0.81
N LEU A 198 1.41 2.77 -1.93
CA LEU A 198 2.30 1.64 -2.18
C LEU A 198 3.76 2.08 -2.15
N VAL A 199 4.17 3.11 -2.92
CA VAL A 199 5.57 3.57 -2.88
C VAL A 199 5.98 4.18 -1.54
N SER A 200 5.03 4.73 -0.77
CA SER A 200 5.30 5.29 0.56
C SER A 200 5.55 4.23 1.63
N TYR A 201 4.81 3.11 1.61
CA TYR A 201 4.93 2.04 2.62
C TYR A 201 5.84 0.90 2.16
N TYR A 202 5.86 0.66 0.86
CA TYR A 202 6.54 -0.42 0.18
C TYR A 202 7.35 0.18 -0.98
N PRO A 203 8.54 0.76 -0.71
CA PRO A 203 9.33 1.48 -1.70
C PRO A 203 9.95 0.57 -2.79
N GLY A 204 9.35 -0.58 -3.06
CA GLY A 204 9.71 -1.48 -4.15
C GLY A 204 9.62 -0.79 -5.51
N LYS A 205 10.56 -1.13 -6.37
CA LYS A 205 10.76 -0.52 -7.70
C LYS A 205 9.54 -0.62 -8.62
N ALA A 206 8.66 -1.61 -8.42
CA ALA A 206 7.61 -1.96 -9.37
C ALA A 206 6.48 -0.91 -9.50
N TYR A 207 6.28 -0.04 -8.51
CA TYR A 207 5.14 0.90 -8.51
C TYR A 207 5.47 2.27 -9.12
N TRP A 208 6.74 2.66 -9.09
CA TRP A 208 7.20 3.95 -9.62
C TRP A 208 6.95 4.13 -11.14
N PRO A 209 7.21 3.14 -12.01
CA PRO A 209 6.96 3.29 -13.44
C PRO A 209 5.49 3.60 -13.76
N ALA A 210 4.57 2.98 -13.04
CA ALA A 210 3.13 3.20 -13.21
C ALA A 210 2.70 4.61 -12.77
N LEU A 211 3.32 5.17 -11.72
CA LEU A 211 3.09 6.56 -11.30
C LEU A 211 3.66 7.56 -12.32
N LEU A 212 4.92 7.37 -12.72
CA LEU A 212 5.65 8.32 -13.55
C LEU A 212 5.09 8.38 -14.97
N SER A 213 4.74 7.23 -15.55
CA SER A 213 4.07 7.17 -16.86
C SER A 213 2.73 7.91 -16.87
N ARG A 214 1.97 7.85 -15.77
CA ARG A 214 0.66 8.52 -15.66
C ARG A 214 0.78 10.03 -15.52
N ILE A 215 1.78 10.52 -14.81
CA ILE A 215 2.07 11.95 -14.76
C ILE A 215 2.42 12.46 -16.16
N ALA A 216 3.32 11.77 -16.86
CA ALA A 216 3.74 12.17 -18.21
C ALA A 216 2.63 12.05 -19.27
N ALA A 217 1.63 11.19 -19.05
CA ALA A 217 0.48 11.01 -19.94
C ALA A 217 -0.70 11.95 -19.65
N LYS A 218 -0.66 12.73 -18.57
CA LYS A 218 -1.75 13.64 -18.18
C LYS A 218 -1.92 14.77 -19.20
N SER A 219 -3.17 15.09 -19.55
CA SER A 219 -3.46 16.24 -20.40
C SER A 219 -2.96 17.54 -19.75
N GLY A 220 -2.20 18.33 -20.49
CA GLY A 220 -1.61 19.58 -19.97
C GLY A 220 -0.26 19.39 -19.29
N PHE A 221 0.33 18.19 -19.31
CA PHE A 221 1.70 18.00 -18.85
C PHE A 221 2.68 18.84 -19.69
N ALA A 222 3.44 19.72 -19.05
CA ALA A 222 4.42 20.60 -19.71
C ALA A 222 5.70 19.84 -20.09
N ARG A 223 5.58 18.93 -21.08
CA ARG A 223 6.62 17.95 -21.45
C ARG A 223 7.96 18.59 -21.75
N GLU A 224 7.98 19.64 -22.57
CA GLU A 224 9.20 20.34 -22.99
C GLU A 224 10.07 20.83 -21.81
N ARG A 225 9.45 21.04 -20.65
CA ARG A 225 10.11 21.56 -19.46
C ARG A 225 10.31 20.51 -18.37
N LEU A 226 9.34 19.62 -18.18
CA LEU A 226 9.31 18.69 -17.04
C LEU A 226 9.80 17.29 -17.37
N GLU A 227 10.05 16.96 -18.64
CA GLU A 227 10.51 15.62 -19.02
C GLU A 227 11.86 15.28 -18.36
N LEU A 228 12.79 16.24 -18.29
CA LEU A 228 14.05 16.05 -17.58
C LEU A 228 13.84 15.77 -16.08
N ASP A 229 12.90 16.44 -15.43
CA ASP A 229 12.59 16.21 -14.01
C ASP A 229 11.96 14.84 -13.75
N VAL A 230 11.15 14.34 -14.68
CA VAL A 230 10.67 12.95 -14.64
C VAL A 230 11.85 11.98 -14.73
N TYR A 231 12.83 12.22 -15.62
CA TYR A 231 14.03 11.39 -15.71
C TYR A 231 14.91 11.46 -14.46
N ARG A 232 15.07 12.64 -13.84
CA ARG A 232 15.78 12.79 -12.57
C ARG A 232 15.13 11.94 -11.47
N LEU A 233 13.80 11.97 -11.38
CA LEU A 233 13.06 11.16 -10.41
C LEU A 233 13.14 9.66 -10.73
N ARG A 234 12.97 9.25 -12.00
CA ARG A 234 13.16 7.86 -12.46
C ARG A 234 14.52 7.32 -12.03
N ARG A 235 15.58 8.10 -12.23
CA ARG A 235 16.94 7.76 -11.81
C ARG A 235 17.06 7.60 -10.30
N GLU A 236 16.47 8.51 -9.53
CA GLU A 236 16.48 8.46 -8.06
C GLU A 236 15.75 7.23 -7.49
N VAL A 237 14.62 6.84 -8.08
CA VAL A 237 13.81 5.70 -7.61
C VAL A 237 14.26 4.36 -8.20
N GLY A 238 15.29 4.37 -9.07
CA GLY A 238 15.87 3.18 -9.68
C GLY A 238 15.07 2.60 -10.85
N ASP A 239 14.19 3.39 -11.47
CA ASP A 239 13.49 3.11 -12.75
C ASP A 239 14.29 3.69 -13.93
N PHE A 240 15.59 3.44 -13.95
CA PHE A 240 16.52 4.03 -14.91
C PHE A 240 17.75 3.13 -15.07
N GLY A 241 18.21 2.94 -16.30
CA GLY A 241 19.47 2.23 -16.54
C GLY A 241 19.63 1.61 -17.93
N THR A 242 18.64 1.78 -18.81
CA THR A 242 18.77 1.32 -20.20
C THR A 242 19.63 2.29 -21.02
N ALA A 243 20.14 1.83 -22.17
CA ALA A 243 20.88 2.69 -23.09
C ALA A 243 20.04 3.92 -23.52
N ASP A 244 18.76 3.72 -23.79
CA ASP A 244 17.83 4.79 -24.17
C ASP A 244 17.60 5.79 -23.03
N ASP A 245 17.50 5.32 -21.78
CA ASP A 245 17.37 6.21 -20.63
C ASP A 245 18.56 7.17 -20.51
N TYR A 246 19.79 6.64 -20.61
CA TYR A 246 21.00 7.45 -20.57
C TYR A 246 21.07 8.44 -21.73
N MET A 247 20.80 7.97 -22.96
CA MET A 247 20.85 8.82 -24.15
C MET A 247 19.80 9.94 -24.09
N GLN A 248 18.56 9.62 -23.74
CA GLN A 248 17.46 10.59 -23.67
C GLN A 248 17.70 11.61 -22.56
N MET A 249 18.07 11.17 -21.35
CA MET A 249 18.33 12.10 -20.24
C MET A 249 19.52 13.01 -20.54
N THR A 250 20.59 12.51 -21.17
CA THR A 250 21.72 13.35 -21.59
C THR A 250 21.29 14.41 -22.60
N GLN A 251 20.47 14.05 -23.60
CA GLN A 251 19.98 15.01 -24.58
C GLN A 251 19.06 16.07 -23.97
N LEU A 252 18.15 15.66 -23.08
CA LEU A 252 17.29 16.57 -22.33
C LEU A 252 18.09 17.52 -21.43
N ALA A 253 19.11 17.02 -20.74
CA ALA A 253 20.00 17.85 -19.93
C ALA A 253 20.74 18.89 -20.77
N LEU A 254 21.24 18.54 -21.95
CA LEU A 254 21.84 19.52 -22.87
C LEU A 254 20.84 20.55 -23.37
N ALA A 255 19.63 20.12 -23.75
CA ALA A 255 18.58 21.03 -24.22
C ALA A 255 18.13 21.99 -23.11
N GLY A 256 18.14 21.54 -21.85
CA GLY A 256 17.81 22.34 -20.67
C GLY A 256 18.94 23.22 -20.15
N GLY A 257 20.14 23.19 -20.76
CA GLY A 257 21.28 23.99 -20.28
C GLY A 257 21.99 23.43 -19.06
N TYR A 258 21.92 22.13 -18.81
CA TYR A 258 22.61 21.40 -17.72
C TYR A 258 23.74 20.52 -18.27
N PRO A 259 24.80 21.08 -18.89
CA PRO A 259 25.85 20.28 -19.51
C PRO A 259 26.69 19.48 -18.50
N GLY A 260 26.79 19.94 -17.25
CA GLY A 260 27.43 19.17 -16.18
C GLY A 260 26.67 17.88 -15.87
N GLU A 261 25.35 17.99 -15.66
CA GLU A 261 24.46 16.82 -15.53
C GLU A 261 24.54 15.91 -16.76
N ALA A 262 24.52 16.47 -17.97
CA ALA A 262 24.61 15.70 -19.21
C ALA A 262 25.87 14.82 -19.26
N VAL A 263 27.04 15.39 -18.94
CA VAL A 263 28.33 14.66 -18.88
C VAL A 263 28.31 13.58 -17.80
N ARG A 264 27.77 13.88 -16.61
CA ARG A 264 27.68 12.92 -15.51
C ARG A 264 26.80 11.72 -15.87
N VAL A 265 25.62 11.96 -16.43
CA VAL A 265 24.66 10.92 -16.82
C VAL A 265 25.25 10.00 -17.88
N ILE A 266 25.83 10.55 -18.95
CA ILE A 266 26.36 9.71 -20.03
C ILE A 266 27.58 8.89 -19.57
N ASN A 267 28.46 9.46 -18.74
CA ASN A 267 29.59 8.74 -18.17
C ASN A 267 29.12 7.62 -17.24
N GLU A 268 28.05 7.83 -16.48
CA GLU A 268 27.44 6.76 -15.69
C GLU A 268 26.98 5.60 -16.59
N GLY A 269 26.34 5.89 -17.72
CA GLY A 269 25.92 4.87 -18.68
C GLY A 269 27.08 4.04 -19.23
N PHE A 270 28.21 4.67 -19.55
CA PHE A 270 29.44 3.97 -19.93
C PHE A 270 30.01 3.15 -18.77
N ALA A 271 30.09 3.72 -17.57
CA ALA A 271 30.66 3.07 -16.40
C ALA A 271 29.85 1.84 -15.96
N ARG A 272 28.53 1.85 -16.14
CA ARG A 272 27.65 0.71 -15.88
C ARG A 272 27.58 -0.31 -17.02
N GLY A 273 28.25 -0.05 -18.14
CA GLY A 273 28.21 -0.91 -19.33
C GLY A 273 26.89 -0.88 -20.11
N ALA A 274 25.97 0.04 -19.76
CA ALA A 274 24.73 0.26 -20.51
C ALA A 274 24.99 0.95 -21.86
N LEU A 275 26.09 1.70 -21.95
CA LEU A 275 26.60 2.34 -23.16
C LEU A 275 28.00 1.81 -23.49
N GLY A 276 28.45 2.04 -24.72
CA GLY A 276 29.78 1.69 -25.22
C GLY A 276 29.86 0.38 -26.00
N THR A 277 28.73 -0.28 -26.23
CA THR A 277 28.64 -1.53 -26.99
C THR A 277 27.56 -1.46 -28.07
N GLY A 278 27.65 -2.34 -29.07
CA GLY A 278 26.71 -2.43 -30.19
C GLY A 278 26.79 -1.28 -31.19
N ASP A 279 25.88 -1.30 -32.17
CA ASP A 279 25.92 -0.41 -33.34
C ASP A 279 25.74 1.09 -32.99
N GLN A 280 25.17 1.39 -31.82
CA GLN A 280 24.98 2.77 -31.35
C GLN A 280 26.21 3.34 -30.62
N ALA A 281 27.26 2.55 -30.35
CA ALA A 281 28.45 3.02 -29.62
C ALA A 281 29.10 4.28 -30.23
N PRO A 282 29.25 4.42 -31.56
CA PRO A 282 29.76 5.66 -32.16
C PRO A 282 28.84 6.87 -31.93
N ARG A 283 27.52 6.68 -31.88
CA ARG A 283 26.56 7.75 -31.57
C ARG A 283 26.67 8.18 -30.10
N GLN A 284 26.81 7.23 -29.19
CA GLN A 284 26.98 7.49 -27.76
C GLN A 284 28.26 8.28 -27.49
N GLN A 285 29.38 7.90 -28.12
CA GLN A 285 30.65 8.64 -28.01
C GLN A 285 30.55 10.08 -28.54
N ARG A 286 29.86 10.28 -29.68
CA ARG A 286 29.61 11.63 -30.20
C ARG A 286 28.78 12.48 -29.26
N LEU A 287 27.76 11.91 -28.61
CA LEU A 287 26.98 12.63 -27.61
C LEU A 287 27.84 13.00 -26.39
N LEU A 288 28.73 12.12 -25.93
CA LEU A 288 29.67 12.44 -24.84
C LEU A 288 30.60 13.60 -25.21
N ALA A 289 31.16 13.57 -26.42
CA ALA A 289 32.02 14.64 -26.92
C ALA A 289 31.28 15.97 -27.00
N LEU A 290 30.04 15.97 -27.53
CA LEU A 290 29.17 17.15 -27.55
C LEU A 290 28.92 17.69 -26.13
N SER A 291 28.57 16.82 -25.17
CA SER A 291 28.32 17.24 -23.79
C SER A 291 29.55 17.87 -23.14
N LYS A 292 30.74 17.30 -23.36
CA LYS A 292 32.01 17.86 -22.87
C LYS A 292 32.31 19.22 -23.50
N ASN A 293 32.05 19.38 -24.79
CA ASN A 293 32.23 20.67 -25.47
C ASN A 293 31.30 21.73 -24.89
N ARG A 294 30.01 21.41 -24.71
CA ARG A 294 29.02 22.32 -24.08
C ARG A 294 29.41 22.70 -22.65
N LEU A 295 29.90 21.75 -21.86
CA LEU A 295 30.39 22.03 -20.52
C LEU A 295 31.61 22.98 -20.53
N SER A 296 32.53 22.80 -21.48
CA SER A 296 33.67 23.70 -21.64
C SER A 296 33.27 25.10 -22.12
N GLU A 297 32.23 25.23 -22.94
CA GLU A 297 31.68 26.52 -23.36
C GLU A 297 31.07 27.26 -22.16
N ALA A 298 30.23 26.59 -21.38
CA ALA A 298 29.61 27.17 -20.18
C ALA A 298 30.63 27.66 -19.13
N GLY A 299 31.78 26.99 -19.01
CA GLY A 299 32.84 27.41 -18.09
C GLY A 299 33.62 28.67 -18.51
N LYS A 300 33.48 29.12 -19.77
CA LYS A 300 34.15 30.33 -20.29
C LYS A 300 33.35 31.61 -20.05
N ASP A 301 32.04 31.50 -19.83
CA ASP A 301 31.12 32.63 -19.67
C ASP A 301 31.13 33.24 -18.25
N GLY A 302 32.14 32.89 -17.43
CA GLY A 302 32.21 33.24 -16.01
C GLY A 302 31.31 32.31 -15.19
N GLY A 303 31.80 31.80 -14.07
CA GLY A 303 31.01 30.88 -13.23
C GLY A 303 29.75 31.56 -12.64
N ALA A 304 29.09 30.90 -11.68
CA ALA A 304 27.90 31.45 -10.99
C ALA A 304 28.06 32.88 -10.42
N GLN A 305 29.29 33.39 -10.31
CA GLN A 305 29.63 34.74 -9.89
C GLN A 305 29.33 35.83 -10.95
N ASP A 306 29.30 35.50 -12.24
CA ASP A 306 29.09 36.47 -13.33
C ASP A 306 27.69 36.40 -13.95
N ALA A 307 26.89 35.40 -13.59
CA ALA A 307 25.51 35.25 -14.01
C ALA A 307 24.60 36.31 -13.36
N LYS A 308 23.54 36.74 -14.07
CA LYS A 308 22.54 37.70 -13.58
C LYS A 308 21.13 37.12 -13.69
N GLY A 309 20.28 37.36 -12.68
CA GLY A 309 18.86 37.01 -12.73
C GLY A 309 18.59 35.49 -12.67
N ALA A 310 17.54 35.03 -13.37
CA ALA A 310 17.09 33.62 -13.37
C ALA A 310 18.20 32.62 -13.78
N ASP A 311 19.19 33.05 -14.54
CA ASP A 311 20.33 32.22 -14.95
C ASP A 311 21.23 31.84 -13.76
N VAL A 312 21.30 32.67 -12.71
CA VAL A 312 22.04 32.36 -11.48
C VAL A 312 21.40 31.18 -10.74
N PHE A 313 20.06 31.16 -10.71
CA PHE A 313 19.32 30.10 -10.02
C PHE A 313 19.55 28.73 -10.67
N GLU A 314 19.42 28.64 -12.00
CA GLU A 314 19.58 27.37 -12.71
C GLU A 314 21.04 26.90 -12.76
N GLN A 315 22.01 27.82 -12.83
CA GLN A 315 23.43 27.46 -12.68
C GLN A 315 23.76 26.93 -11.28
N ALA A 316 23.19 27.55 -10.23
CA ALA A 316 23.34 27.07 -8.87
C ALA A 316 22.70 25.67 -8.70
N PHE A 317 21.58 25.41 -9.38
CA PHE A 317 20.98 24.08 -9.42
C PHE A 317 21.88 23.05 -10.13
N ASP A 318 22.43 23.37 -11.31
CA ASP A 318 23.41 22.49 -11.99
C ASP A 318 24.62 22.22 -11.09
N ALA A 319 25.12 23.22 -10.36
CA ALA A 319 26.21 23.02 -9.40
C ALA A 319 25.83 21.98 -8.32
N VAL A 320 24.63 22.06 -7.73
CA VAL A 320 24.15 21.08 -6.75
C VAL A 320 24.01 19.69 -7.36
N LEU A 321 23.44 19.58 -8.58
CA LEU A 321 23.34 18.32 -9.31
C LEU A 321 24.73 17.67 -9.48
N ASN A 322 25.77 18.49 -9.65
CA ASN A 322 27.17 18.08 -9.81
C ASN A 322 27.96 17.99 -8.48
N GLY A 323 27.27 17.92 -7.34
CA GLY A 323 27.89 17.64 -6.04
C GLY A 323 28.47 18.86 -5.32
N LYS A 324 28.07 20.08 -5.71
CA LYS A 324 28.44 21.33 -5.03
C LYS A 324 27.30 21.83 -4.14
N PRO A 325 27.22 21.41 -2.86
CA PRO A 325 26.09 21.73 -1.98
C PRO A 325 25.93 23.23 -1.71
N GLU A 326 26.99 24.02 -1.83
CA GLU A 326 26.97 25.47 -1.66
C GLU A 326 26.00 26.18 -2.61
N GLY A 327 25.66 25.56 -3.75
CA GLY A 327 24.67 26.09 -4.70
C GLY A 327 23.28 26.29 -4.09
N VAL A 328 22.91 25.56 -3.04
CA VAL A 328 21.60 25.73 -2.37
C VAL A 328 21.39 27.16 -1.88
N SER A 329 22.41 27.80 -1.29
CA SER A 329 22.28 29.17 -0.78
C SER A 329 22.06 30.19 -1.91
N TRP A 330 22.70 29.96 -3.07
CA TRP A 330 22.49 30.77 -4.27
C TRP A 330 21.09 30.56 -4.85
N MET A 331 20.57 29.34 -4.83
CA MET A 331 19.18 29.07 -5.23
C MET A 331 18.18 29.78 -4.30
N GLU A 332 18.37 29.70 -2.98
CA GLU A 332 17.51 30.37 -1.99
C GLU A 332 17.46 31.90 -2.22
N THR A 333 18.62 32.53 -2.40
CA THR A 333 18.74 33.99 -2.56
C THR A 333 18.22 34.51 -3.90
N ASN A 334 18.22 33.67 -4.95
CA ASN A 334 17.82 34.07 -6.31
C ASN A 334 16.43 33.58 -6.72
N LEU A 335 15.72 32.79 -5.88
CA LEU A 335 14.39 32.28 -6.19
C LEU A 335 13.37 33.39 -6.52
N SER A 336 13.46 34.55 -5.86
CA SER A 336 12.56 35.69 -6.11
C SER A 336 12.80 36.36 -7.48
N GLN A 337 14.01 36.22 -8.03
CA GLN A 337 14.41 36.75 -9.33
C GLN A 337 13.99 35.86 -10.50
N VAL A 338 13.61 34.60 -10.23
CA VAL A 338 13.03 33.71 -11.24
C VAL A 338 11.70 34.28 -11.72
N ASN A 339 11.52 34.28 -13.05
CA ASN A 339 10.28 34.68 -13.70
C ASN A 339 9.07 34.02 -13.00
N SER A 340 8.03 34.80 -12.70
CA SER A 340 6.85 34.32 -12.00
C SER A 340 6.22 33.07 -12.63
N ASN A 341 6.29 32.95 -13.96
CA ASN A 341 5.76 31.82 -14.72
C ASN A 341 6.58 30.53 -14.58
N ARG A 342 7.80 30.62 -14.03
CA ARG A 342 8.74 29.50 -13.79
C ARG A 342 9.00 29.26 -12.30
N ARG A 343 8.31 30.01 -11.43
CA ARG A 343 8.54 29.95 -9.99
C ARG A 343 8.20 28.59 -9.38
N GLU A 344 7.20 27.88 -9.92
CA GLU A 344 6.87 26.53 -9.46
C GLU A 344 7.99 25.52 -9.81
N ASP A 345 8.60 25.62 -11.00
CA ASP A 345 9.73 24.75 -11.38
C ASP A 345 10.96 25.06 -10.54
N ALA A 346 11.23 26.34 -10.30
CA ALA A 346 12.33 26.73 -9.42
C ALA A 346 12.12 26.20 -7.99
N ARG A 347 10.89 26.21 -7.47
CA ARG A 347 10.61 25.56 -6.17
C ARG A 347 10.79 24.04 -6.24
N LEU A 348 10.40 23.39 -7.33
CA LEU A 348 10.68 21.96 -7.54
C LEU A 348 12.20 21.70 -7.52
N HIS A 349 12.99 22.44 -8.29
CA HIS A 349 14.44 22.34 -8.34
C HIS A 349 15.09 22.61 -6.98
N LEU A 350 14.64 23.62 -6.23
CA LEU A 350 15.13 23.90 -4.87
C LEU A 350 14.82 22.72 -3.91
N GLY A 351 13.62 22.12 -4.03
CA GLY A 351 13.28 20.92 -3.28
C GLY A 351 14.22 19.75 -3.60
N ILE A 352 14.53 19.53 -4.89
CA ILE A 352 15.50 18.51 -5.34
C ILE A 352 16.88 18.81 -4.76
N ALA A 353 17.33 20.07 -4.82
CA ALA A 353 18.61 20.49 -4.26
C ALA A 353 18.71 20.23 -2.74
N TYR A 354 17.67 20.55 -1.98
CA TYR A 354 17.61 20.19 -0.56
C TYR A 354 17.68 18.68 -0.34
N PHE A 355 16.98 17.89 -1.15
CA PHE A 355 17.01 16.43 -1.05
C PHE A 355 18.42 15.88 -1.31
N LEU A 356 19.06 16.30 -2.41
CA LEU A 356 20.40 15.84 -2.81
C LEU A 356 21.48 16.23 -1.80
N THR A 357 21.28 17.32 -1.06
CA THR A 357 22.20 17.80 -0.02
C THR A 357 21.84 17.30 1.39
N GLY A 358 20.89 16.38 1.53
CA GLY A 358 20.51 15.75 2.80
C GLY A 358 19.57 16.59 3.69
N GLN A 359 19.12 17.76 3.23
CA GLN A 359 18.18 18.64 3.96
C GLN A 359 16.73 18.16 3.82
N LYS A 360 16.45 16.90 4.19
CA LYS A 360 15.16 16.21 3.95
C LYS A 360 13.93 16.96 4.43
N ALA A 361 13.96 17.54 5.63
CA ALA A 361 12.82 18.27 6.18
C ALA A 361 12.47 19.50 5.32
N LYS A 362 13.49 20.27 4.89
CA LYS A 362 13.31 21.40 3.98
C LYS A 362 12.86 20.96 2.60
N ALA A 363 13.40 19.85 2.09
CA ALA A 363 12.97 19.29 0.81
C ALA A 363 11.47 18.98 0.82
N ILE A 364 10.99 18.22 1.82
CA ILE A 364 9.57 17.87 1.97
C ILE A 364 8.69 19.12 2.10
N GLN A 365 9.11 20.12 2.90
CA GLN A 365 8.38 21.36 3.04
C GLN A 365 8.29 22.13 1.72
N THR A 366 9.39 22.20 0.98
CA THR A 366 9.48 22.90 -0.30
C THR A 366 8.62 22.20 -1.36
N PHE A 367 8.70 20.88 -1.48
CA PHE A 367 7.86 20.11 -2.40
C PHE A 367 6.36 20.30 -2.13
N LYS A 368 5.93 20.33 -0.87
CA LYS A 368 4.53 20.59 -0.50
C LYS A 368 4.06 22.01 -0.85
N SER A 369 4.99 22.95 -1.07
CA SER A 369 4.66 24.33 -1.45
C SER A 369 4.45 24.53 -2.95
N VAL A 370 4.81 23.54 -3.78
CA VAL A 370 4.66 23.58 -5.24
C VAL A 370 3.20 23.39 -5.63
N LYS A 371 2.65 24.28 -6.47
CA LYS A 371 1.21 24.35 -6.82
C LYS A 371 0.92 24.33 -8.33
N GLY A 372 1.91 24.04 -9.18
CA GLY A 372 1.72 23.98 -10.64
C GLY A 372 0.72 22.89 -11.06
N ASN A 373 -0.14 23.19 -12.03
CA ASN A 373 -1.20 22.30 -12.53
C ASN A 373 -0.83 21.57 -13.84
N ASP A 374 0.37 21.83 -14.35
CA ASP A 374 1.00 21.36 -15.58
C ASP A 374 1.93 20.15 -15.37
N GLY A 375 1.82 19.50 -14.20
CA GLY A 375 2.63 18.37 -13.78
C GLY A 375 3.69 18.71 -12.72
N THR A 376 4.04 19.99 -12.53
CA THR A 376 5.10 20.38 -11.57
C THR A 376 4.74 19.97 -10.13
N ALA A 377 3.48 20.16 -9.69
CA ALA A 377 3.05 19.71 -8.36
C ALA A 377 2.93 18.18 -8.24
N ASP A 378 2.67 17.47 -9.35
CA ASP A 378 2.60 16.01 -9.37
C ASP A 378 4.02 15.41 -9.15
N ILE A 379 5.02 15.94 -9.87
CA ILE A 379 6.43 15.56 -9.70
C ILE A 379 6.92 15.91 -8.29
N ALA A 380 6.60 17.11 -7.79
CA ALA A 380 7.00 17.53 -6.44
C ALA A 380 6.42 16.61 -5.35
N ARG A 381 5.15 16.18 -5.48
CA ARG A 381 4.54 15.25 -4.54
C ARG A 381 5.25 13.90 -4.52
N LEU A 382 5.63 13.36 -5.68
CA LEU A 382 6.39 12.12 -5.76
C LEU A 382 7.79 12.23 -5.15
N TRP A 383 8.48 13.35 -5.37
CA TRP A 383 9.73 13.64 -4.69
C TRP A 383 9.57 13.75 -3.16
N ALA A 384 8.47 14.33 -2.68
CA ALA A 384 8.18 14.37 -1.25
C ALA A 384 8.00 12.96 -0.65
N ILE A 385 7.32 12.05 -1.37
CA ILE A 385 7.19 10.64 -0.96
C ILE A 385 8.57 9.96 -0.92
N ARG A 386 9.39 10.14 -1.98
CA ARG A 386 10.76 9.62 -2.02
C ARG A 386 11.60 10.15 -0.85
N ALA A 387 11.48 11.43 -0.52
CA ALA A 387 12.20 12.08 0.58
C ALA A 387 11.77 11.59 1.98
N GLN A 388 10.53 11.12 2.14
CA GLN A 388 10.05 10.53 3.39
C GLN A 388 10.54 9.09 3.59
N GLY A 389 10.72 8.34 2.52
CA GLY A 389 11.22 6.95 2.55
C GLY A 389 12.75 6.82 2.44
N ALA A 390 13.46 7.89 2.06
CA ALA A 390 14.93 7.99 2.07
C ALA A 390 15.45 8.17 3.49
#